data_AF-A0AAV3RIG8-F1
#
_entry.id   AF-A0AAV3RIG8-F1
#
_cell.length_a   1.000
_cell.length_b   1.000
_cell.length_c   1.000
_cell.angle_alpha   90.00
_cell.angle_beta   90.00
_cell.angle_gamma   90.00
#
_symmetry.space_group_name_H-M   'P 1'
#
loop_
_entity.id
_entity.type
_entity.pdbx_description
1 polymer ?
#
loop_
_entity_poly.entity_id
_entity_poly.type
_entity_poly.pdbx_seq_one_letter_code
_entity_poly.pdbx_strand_id
1 'polypeptide(L)'
;MDLRFKKGSLLNPRNRPISDNPILVEVEKVKEKPEERLGCKARIFFKLDESANVYRIYKWEGAHTHKLHKAEHLLYLRSFGHVIEAQGQVVVINSKAGMSIRTSYEVMGKGVGGIENLGFRF
;
A
#
# COMPACT_ATOMS: atom_id res chain seq x y z
N MET A 1 19.02 -2.54 26.36
CA MET A 1 18.27 -3.71 25.87
C MET A 1 19.13 -4.39 24.81
N ASP A 2 19.73 -5.53 25.13
CA ASP A 2 20.62 -6.25 24.21
C ASP A 2 19.82 -7.11 23.23
N LEU A 3 19.76 -6.66 21.97
CA LEU A 3 19.15 -7.42 20.88
C LEU A 3 20.10 -8.55 20.45
N ARG A 4 19.78 -9.80 20.82
CA ARG A 4 20.52 -10.98 20.36
C ARG A 4 19.98 -11.45 19.01
N PHE A 5 20.73 -11.22 17.94
CA PHE A 5 20.40 -11.71 16.61
C PHE A 5 20.96 -13.12 16.39
N LYS A 6 20.17 -14.03 15.79
CA LYS A 6 20.65 -15.37 15.41
C LYS A 6 21.77 -15.28 14.36
N LYS A 7 22.77 -16.16 14.44
CA LYS A 7 23.86 -16.29 13.45
C LYS A 7 23.23 -16.58 12.08
N GLY A 8 23.56 -15.80 11.05
CA GLY A 8 22.93 -15.83 9.72
C GLY A 8 21.68 -14.95 9.54
N SER A 9 21.20 -14.25 10.57
CA SER A 9 20.09 -13.30 10.42
C SER A 9 20.45 -12.13 9.49
N LEU A 10 19.56 -11.83 8.53
CA LEU A 10 19.66 -10.68 7.63
C LEU A 10 19.50 -9.33 8.34
N LEU A 11 18.99 -9.36 9.59
CA LEU A 11 18.85 -8.18 10.45
C LEU A 11 20.11 -7.92 11.29
N ASN A 12 21.13 -8.78 11.20
CA ASN A 12 22.42 -8.54 11.84
C ASN A 12 23.27 -7.64 10.91
N PRO A 13 23.62 -6.40 11.32
CA PRO A 13 24.40 -5.48 10.48
C PRO A 13 25.82 -5.97 10.16
N ARG A 14 26.30 -7.03 10.83
CA ARG A 14 27.57 -7.69 10.53
C ARG A 14 27.47 -8.76 9.43
N ASN A 15 26.27 -9.23 9.09
CA ASN A 15 26.04 -10.20 8.00
C ASN A 15 25.80 -9.46 6.67
N ARG A 16 26.73 -8.57 6.30
CA ARG A 16 26.64 -7.84 5.04
C ARG A 16 26.79 -8.86 3.89
N PRO A 17 25.82 -8.99 2.97
CA PRO A 17 25.96 -9.95 1.87
C PRO A 17 27.11 -9.51 0.97
N ILE A 18 28.03 -10.44 0.69
CA ILE A 18 29.29 -10.21 -0.05
C ILE A 18 29.08 -10.27 -1.57
N SER A 19 27.85 -10.53 -2.05
CA SER A 19 27.57 -10.73 -3.47
C SER A 19 26.70 -9.61 -4.05
N ASP A 20 27.11 -9.09 -5.22
CA ASP A 20 26.34 -8.13 -6.03
C ASP A 20 25.06 -8.72 -6.65
N ASN A 21 24.82 -10.03 -6.49
CA ASN A 21 23.56 -10.63 -6.91
C ASN A 21 22.45 -10.26 -5.92
N PRO A 22 21.30 -9.78 -6.41
CA PRO A 22 20.16 -9.51 -5.55
C PRO A 22 19.71 -10.82 -4.89
N ILE A 23 19.69 -10.83 -3.55
CA ILE A 23 19.13 -11.95 -2.78
C ILE A 23 17.63 -11.97 -3.07
N LEU A 24 17.18 -12.96 -3.85
CA LEU A 24 15.78 -13.28 -4.01
C LEU A 24 15.26 -13.87 -2.70
N VAL A 25 14.76 -13.01 -1.82
CA VAL A 25 14.00 -13.43 -0.66
C VAL A 25 12.59 -13.76 -1.14
N GLU A 26 12.31 -15.03 -1.38
CA GLU A 26 10.93 -15.50 -1.55
C GLU A 26 10.22 -15.37 -0.20
N VAL A 27 9.59 -14.22 0.02
CA VAL A 27 8.72 -14.01 1.17
C VAL A 27 7.41 -14.71 0.87
N GLU A 28 7.29 -15.96 1.30
CA GLU A 28 6.00 -16.65 1.29
C GLU A 28 5.08 -15.95 2.29
N LYS A 29 4.24 -15.06 1.76
CA LYS A 29 3.40 -14.15 2.53
C LYS A 29 2.15 -14.91 2.98
N VAL A 30 2.29 -15.79 3.97
CA VAL A 30 1.13 -16.42 4.61
C VAL A 30 0.37 -15.35 5.39
N LYS A 31 -0.56 -14.68 4.71
CA LYS A 31 -1.55 -13.83 5.35
C LYS A 31 -2.64 -14.73 5.87
N GLU A 32 -2.57 -15.12 7.14
CA GLU A 32 -3.80 -15.50 7.84
C GLU A 32 -4.74 -14.29 7.77
N LYS A 33 -5.78 -14.43 6.96
CA LYS A 33 -6.82 -13.43 6.79
C LYS A 33 -7.79 -13.69 7.94
N PRO A 34 -7.96 -12.76 8.90
CA PRO A 34 -9.01 -12.93 9.90
C PRO A 34 -10.33 -13.13 9.17
N GLU A 35 -11.10 -14.16 9.53
CA GLU A 35 -12.33 -14.55 8.85
C GLU A 35 -13.32 -13.37 8.74
N GLU A 36 -13.36 -12.49 9.74
CA GLU A 36 -14.06 -11.20 9.63
C GLU A 36 -13.24 -10.07 10.25
N ARG A 37 -13.04 -9.01 9.47
CA ARG A 37 -12.63 -7.70 10.02
C ARG A 37 -13.90 -7.04 10.56
N LEU A 38 -14.19 -7.26 11.84
CA LEU A 38 -15.26 -6.61 12.63
C LEU A 38 -16.72 -7.01 12.32
N GLY A 39 -16.99 -7.98 11.44
CA GLY A 39 -18.37 -8.42 11.14
C GLY A 39 -19.26 -7.30 10.58
N CYS A 40 -18.68 -6.34 9.85
CA CYS A 40 -19.44 -5.25 9.26
C CYS A 40 -20.38 -5.76 8.17
N LYS A 41 -21.66 -5.41 8.27
CA LYS A 41 -22.70 -5.80 7.29
C LYS A 41 -22.85 -4.81 6.14
N ALA A 42 -22.07 -3.72 6.14
CA ALA A 42 -22.14 -2.74 5.07
C ALA A 42 -21.66 -3.34 3.75
N ARG A 43 -22.48 -3.24 2.71
CA ARG A 43 -22.21 -3.85 1.39
C ARG A 43 -22.95 -3.13 0.27
N ILE A 44 -22.30 -3.03 -0.86
CA ILE A 44 -22.87 -2.55 -2.12
C ILE A 44 -22.87 -3.70 -3.11
N PHE A 45 -23.94 -3.85 -3.87
CA PHE A 45 -24.02 -4.82 -4.94
C PHE A 45 -24.29 -4.11 -6.27
N PHE A 46 -23.42 -4.41 -7.24
CA PHE A 46 -23.52 -3.94 -8.60
C PHE A 46 -23.96 -5.08 -9.52
N LYS A 47 -24.78 -4.77 -10.52
CA LYS A 47 -25.11 -5.67 -11.63
C LYS A 47 -24.95 -4.90 -12.92
N LEU A 48 -24.47 -5.58 -13.96
CA LEU A 48 -24.49 -5.04 -15.31
C LEU A 48 -25.95 -4.99 -15.78
N ASP A 49 -26.41 -3.80 -16.16
CA ASP A 49 -27.60 -3.65 -16.99
C ASP A 49 -27.15 -3.81 -18.44
N GLU A 50 -27.41 -4.99 -19.01
CA GLU A 50 -27.01 -5.33 -20.38
C GLU A 50 -27.68 -4.43 -21.43
N SER A 51 -28.88 -3.91 -21.14
CA SER A 51 -29.62 -3.07 -22.08
C SER A 51 -29.01 -1.68 -22.24
N ALA A 52 -28.54 -1.12 -21.13
CA ALA A 52 -27.91 0.20 -21.09
C ALA A 52 -26.37 0.11 -21.11
N ASN A 53 -25.81 -1.11 -21.08
CA ASN A 53 -24.38 -1.41 -20.97
C ASN A 53 -23.67 -0.64 -19.84
N VAL A 54 -24.32 -0.54 -18.68
CA VAL A 54 -23.80 0.17 -17.50
C VAL A 54 -23.99 -0.65 -16.23
N TYR A 55 -23.03 -0.57 -15.30
CA TYR A 55 -23.21 -1.15 -13.98
C TYR A 55 -24.16 -0.30 -13.13
N ARG A 56 -25.23 -0.92 -12.62
CA ARG A 56 -26.18 -0.28 -11.70
C ARG A 56 -26.07 -0.86 -10.30
N ILE A 57 -26.30 -0.01 -9.30
CA ILE A 57 -26.46 -0.44 -7.91
C ILE A 57 -27.86 -1.03 -7.77
N TYR A 58 -27.95 -2.32 -7.44
CA TYR A 58 -29.24 -2.98 -7.25
C TYR A 58 -29.54 -3.26 -5.77
N LYS A 59 -28.53 -3.26 -4.91
CA LYS A 59 -28.69 -3.37 -3.47
C LYS A 59 -27.58 -2.61 -2.75
N TRP A 60 -27.98 -1.89 -1.71
CA TRP A 60 -27.08 -1.11 -0.87
C TRP A 60 -27.49 -1.28 0.60
N GLU A 61 -26.54 -1.75 1.42
CA GLU A 61 -26.64 -1.74 2.87
C GLU A 61 -25.54 -0.81 3.39
N GLY A 62 -25.88 0.45 3.65
CA GLY A 62 -24.92 1.49 4.05
C GLY A 62 -24.70 1.61 5.56
N ALA A 63 -25.43 0.84 6.37
CA ALA A 63 -25.31 0.90 7.82
C ALA A 63 -24.03 0.17 8.28
N HIS A 64 -23.15 0.89 8.97
CA HIS A 64 -21.95 0.33 9.57
C HIS A 64 -22.21 -0.03 11.04
N THR A 65 -21.63 -1.13 11.49
CA THR A 65 -21.65 -1.57 12.90
C THR A 65 -20.45 -1.03 13.70
N HIS A 66 -19.63 -0.18 13.08
CA HIS A 66 -18.41 0.39 13.65
C HIS A 66 -18.23 1.84 13.20
N LYS A 67 -17.36 2.58 13.89
CA LYS A 67 -16.97 3.93 13.47
C LYS A 67 -16.19 3.85 12.15
N LEU A 68 -16.50 4.77 11.23
CA LEU A 68 -15.73 4.92 9.99
C LEU A 68 -14.35 5.52 10.28
N HIS A 69 -13.37 5.17 9.45
CA HIS A 69 -12.06 5.82 9.50
C HIS A 69 -12.20 7.28 9.12
N LYS A 70 -11.51 8.16 9.85
CA LYS A 70 -11.39 9.57 9.48
C LYS A 70 -10.49 9.72 8.26
N ALA A 71 -10.62 10.84 7.54
CA ALA A 71 -9.76 11.16 6.39
C ALA A 71 -8.26 11.15 6.75
N GLU A 72 -7.90 11.65 7.94
CA GLU A 72 -6.54 11.61 8.48
C GLU A 72 -5.99 10.19 8.67
N HIS A 73 -6.86 9.16 8.70
CA HIS A 73 -6.46 7.77 8.83
C HIS A 73 -6.25 7.05 7.49
N LEU A 74 -6.55 7.69 6.35
CA LEU A 74 -6.47 7.05 5.04
C LEU A 74 -5.09 6.46 4.78
N LEU A 75 -4.02 7.15 5.16
CA LEU A 75 -2.63 6.70 4.98
C LEU A 75 -2.28 5.39 5.73
N TYR A 76 -3.09 4.99 6.72
CA TYR A 76 -2.91 3.73 7.46
C TYR A 76 -3.77 2.59 6.90
N LEU A 77 -4.68 2.87 5.96
CA LEU A 77 -5.50 1.86 5.33
C LEU A 77 -4.65 1.06 4.34
N ARG A 78 -4.75 -0.27 4.42
CA ARG A 78 -4.02 -1.16 3.51
C ARG A 78 -4.35 -0.91 2.02
N SER A 79 -5.54 -0.41 1.71
CA SER A 79 -5.96 -0.03 0.36
C SER A 79 -5.30 1.28 -0.13
N PHE A 80 -4.80 2.10 0.78
CA PHE A 80 -4.07 3.36 0.56
C PHE A 80 -2.58 3.19 0.91
N GLY A 81 -2.03 2.01 0.62
CA GLY A 81 -0.60 1.73 0.75
C GLY A 81 0.01 1.21 -0.55
N HIS A 82 -0.63 1.49 -1.69
CA HIS A 82 -0.18 1.00 -2.99
C HIS A 82 0.37 2.15 -3.82
N VAL A 83 1.62 1.99 -4.25
CA VAL A 83 2.23 2.85 -5.27
C VAL A 83 1.66 2.39 -6.61
N ILE A 84 0.92 3.27 -7.30
CA ILE A 84 0.46 2.94 -8.66
C ILE A 84 1.65 2.92 -9.63
N GLU A 85 1.52 2.18 -10.74
CA GLU A 85 2.62 2.01 -11.70
C GLU A 85 3.26 3.34 -12.14
N ALA A 86 2.43 4.34 -12.45
CA ALA A 86 2.90 5.68 -12.84
C ALA A 86 3.79 6.33 -11.75
N GLN A 87 3.42 6.19 -10.48
CA GLN A 87 4.23 6.70 -9.36
C GLN A 87 5.54 5.92 -9.22
N GLY A 88 5.51 4.60 -9.44
CA GLY A 88 6.71 3.76 -9.49
C GLY A 88 7.69 4.20 -10.59
N GLN A 89 7.17 4.49 -11.79
CA GLN A 89 7.98 4.98 -12.91
C GLN A 89 8.64 6.34 -12.59
N VAL A 90 7.89 7.26 -11.96
CA VAL A 90 8.43 8.56 -11.54
C VAL A 90 9.58 8.40 -10.53
N VAL A 91 9.46 7.46 -9.58
CA VAL A 91 10.56 7.16 -8.63
C VAL A 91 11.80 6.68 -9.36
N VAL A 92 11.66 5.78 -10.34
CA VAL A 92 12.79 5.26 -11.12
C VAL A 92 13.45 6.36 -11.96
N ILE A 93 12.66 7.20 -12.61
CA ILE A 93 13.18 8.33 -13.41
C ILE A 93 13.95 9.29 -12.52
N ASN A 94 13.39 9.68 -11.37
CA ASN A 94 14.04 10.60 -10.45
C ASN A 94 15.33 10.01 -9.86
N SER A 95 15.36 8.71 -9.56
CA SER A 95 16.57 8.01 -9.14
C SER A 95 17.66 8.07 -10.21
N LYS A 96 17.32 7.85 -11.49
CA LYS A 96 18.27 7.99 -12.61
C LYS A 96 18.76 9.42 -12.80
N ALA A 97 17.96 10.41 -12.41
CA ALA A 97 18.35 11.82 -12.40
C ALA A 97 19.19 12.23 -11.17
N GLY A 98 19.58 11.27 -10.32
CA GLY A 98 20.37 11.54 -9.11
C GLY A 98 19.58 12.19 -7.98
N MET A 99 18.24 12.19 -8.05
CA MET A 99 17.40 12.76 -7.01
C MET A 99 17.28 11.83 -5.82
N SER A 100 17.26 12.42 -4.62
CA SER A 100 16.95 11.66 -3.42
C SER A 100 15.50 11.17 -3.44
N ILE A 101 15.22 10.10 -2.70
CA ILE A 101 13.85 9.60 -2.54
C ILE A 101 12.91 10.65 -1.91
N ARG A 102 13.44 11.48 -1.00
CA ARG A 102 12.68 12.58 -0.39
C ARG A 102 12.26 13.61 -1.43
N THR A 103 13.19 14.06 -2.26
CA THR A 103 12.90 15.02 -3.35
C THR A 103 11.94 14.40 -4.36
N SER A 104 12.09 13.11 -4.65
CA SER A 104 11.17 12.37 -5.53
C SER A 104 9.75 12.33 -4.97
N TYR A 105 9.60 12.12 -3.66
CA TYR A 105 8.31 12.13 -2.97
C TYR A 105 7.65 13.51 -3.01
N GLU A 106 8.42 14.58 -2.79
CA GLU A 106 7.94 15.95 -2.90
C GLU A 106 7.46 16.29 -4.32
N VAL A 107 8.16 15.82 -5.35
CA VAL A 107 7.75 15.98 -6.76
C VAL A 107 6.45 15.25 -7.06
N MET A 108 6.31 14.00 -6.60
CA MET A 108 5.07 13.26 -6.75
C MET A 108 3.90 13.97 -6.04
N GLY A 109 4.13 14.50 -4.84
CA GLY A 109 3.14 15.26 -4.08
C GLY A 109 2.64 16.48 -4.85
N LYS A 110 3.55 17.24 -5.47
CA LYS A 110 3.15 18.38 -6.33
C LYS A 110 2.23 17.96 -7.48
N GLY A 111 2.47 16.80 -8.09
CA GLY A 111 1.63 16.27 -9.17
C GLY A 111 0.19 15.92 -8.76
N VAL A 112 -0.04 15.66 -7.48
CA VAL A 112 -1.37 15.36 -6.91
C VAL A 112 -1.90 16.49 -6.00
N GLY A 113 -1.29 17.68 -6.06
CA GLY A 113 -1.73 18.85 -5.30
C GLY A 113 -1.38 18.84 -3.80
N GLY A 114 -0.46 17.99 -3.37
CA GLY A 114 -0.01 17.90 -1.98
C GLY A 114 0.50 16.51 -1.60
N ILE A 115 1.40 16.42 -0.62
CA ILE A 115 1.92 15.13 -0.14
C ILE A 115 0.88 14.33 0.65
N GLU A 116 -0.13 15.01 1.18
CA GLU A 116 -1.31 14.45 1.85
C GLU A 116 -2.24 13.72 0.88
N ASN A 117 -2.16 14.05 -0.41
CA ASN A 117 -2.93 13.40 -1.48
C ASN A 117 -2.20 12.19 -2.06
N LEU A 118 -0.96 11.91 -1.62
CA LEU A 118 -0.27 10.67 -1.96
C LEU A 118 -0.87 9.52 -1.14
N GLY A 119 -1.41 8.53 -1.86
CA GLY A 119 -1.98 7.31 -1.27
C GLY A 119 -0.93 6.31 -0.76
N PHE A 120 0.24 6.78 -0.29
CA PHE A 120 1.30 5.99 0.34
C PHE A 120 2.34 6.92 1.00
N ARG A 121 3.15 6.36 1.91
CA ARG A 121 4.33 7.00 2.52
C ARG A 121 5.56 6.09 2.40
N PHE A 122 6.74 6.68 2.28
CA PHE A 122 8.04 5.99 2.39
C PHE A 122 8.53 5.95 3.83
#